data_AF-A0A1E7GT06-F1
#
_entry.id   AF-A0A1E7GT06-F1
#
_cell.length_a   1.000
_cell.length_b   1.000
_cell.length_c   1.000
_cell.angle_alpha   90.00
_cell.angle_beta   90.00
_cell.angle_gamma   90.00
#
_symmetry.space_group_name_H-M   'P 1'
#
loop_
_entity.id
_entity.type
_entity.pdbx_description
1 polymer ?
#
loop_
_entity_poly.entity_id
_entity_poly.type
_entity_poly.pdbx_seq_one_letter_code
_entity_poly.pdbx_strand_id
1 'polypeptide(L)'
;VGTLLIHLGMSGFLRVLQQPQLPGKHDHADINFEGGICLRLNDVRRFGALLWLNGDPTLHPLLADLGPEPLSAALSGNYLYQRSRGRRLAVKPFIMDSKVVVGVGNIYASESLFRAGIDPARAAGRISLARYQRLAQAIRQVLQEAIAAGGTTLRDFSDQDGRPGYFAQQLQVYGRAGEPCSTCGQAIVKIQLGQRSTYFCRQCQH
;
A
#
# COMPACT_ATOMS: atom_id res chain seq x y z
N VAL A 1 13.70 -27.55 -5.97
CA VAL A 1 13.48 -26.12 -6.26
C VAL A 1 12.54 -25.58 -5.19
N GLY A 2 12.81 -24.39 -4.64
CA GLY A 2 11.95 -23.75 -3.64
C GLY A 2 11.82 -22.26 -3.92
N THR A 3 10.99 -21.58 -3.13
CA THR A 3 10.64 -20.17 -3.35
C THR A 3 11.10 -19.34 -2.16
N LEU A 4 11.79 -18.23 -2.41
CA LEU A 4 12.14 -17.27 -1.38
C LEU A 4 11.06 -16.19 -1.29
N LEU A 5 10.35 -16.11 -0.17
CA LEU A 5 9.39 -15.05 0.13
C LEU A 5 10.08 -13.94 0.92
N ILE A 6 10.05 -12.72 0.37
CA ILE A 6 10.60 -11.53 1.02
C ILE A 6 9.45 -10.54 1.29
N HIS A 7 9.25 -10.17 2.55
CA HIS A 7 8.33 -9.12 2.96
C HIS A 7 9.14 -7.96 3.53
N LEU A 8 8.96 -6.74 3.01
CA LEU A 8 9.80 -5.59 3.38
C LEU A 8 9.36 -4.91 4.69
N GLY A 9 8.19 -5.22 5.21
CA GLY A 9 7.70 -4.59 6.43
C GLY A 9 7.46 -3.09 6.22
N MET A 10 7.95 -2.27 7.16
CA MET A 10 7.70 -0.81 7.16
C MET A 10 8.87 0.01 6.63
N SER A 11 10.11 -0.48 6.78
CA SER A 11 11.35 0.24 6.47
C SER A 11 12.34 -0.61 5.67
N GLY A 12 11.93 -1.82 5.28
CA GLY A 12 12.76 -2.68 4.47
C GLY A 12 12.84 -2.17 3.03
N PHE A 13 14.02 -2.28 2.44
CA PHE A 13 14.22 -2.11 1.02
C PHE A 13 15.27 -3.08 0.51
N LEU A 14 15.19 -3.38 -0.78
CA LEU A 14 16.16 -4.21 -1.49
C LEU A 14 17.00 -3.32 -2.40
N ARG A 15 18.31 -3.59 -2.43
CA ARG A 15 19.24 -2.94 -3.37
C ARG A 15 20.08 -3.97 -4.07
N VAL A 16 20.38 -3.72 -5.34
CA VAL A 16 21.29 -4.53 -6.14
C VAL A 16 22.68 -3.89 -6.08
N LEU A 17 23.66 -4.65 -5.63
CA LEU A 17 25.06 -4.25 -5.59
C LEU A 17 25.80 -4.96 -6.72
N GLN A 18 26.55 -4.21 -7.52
CA GLN A 18 27.34 -4.74 -8.64
C GLN A 18 28.65 -5.41 -8.17
N GLN A 19 29.08 -5.12 -6.96
CA GLN A 19 30.26 -5.70 -6.34
C GLN A 19 30.00 -5.91 -4.85
N PRO A 20 30.65 -6.90 -4.21
CA PRO A 20 30.56 -7.08 -2.76
C PRO A 20 30.99 -5.82 -2.02
N GLN A 21 30.12 -5.29 -1.18
CA GLN A 21 30.41 -4.18 -0.27
C GLN A 21 30.28 -4.66 1.17
N LEU A 22 31.01 -4.06 2.09
CA LEU A 22 30.83 -4.36 3.51
C LEU A 22 29.38 -4.04 3.94
N PRO A 23 28.75 -4.90 4.76
CA PRO A 23 27.42 -4.63 5.29
C PRO A 23 27.45 -3.45 6.27
N GLY A 24 26.49 -2.55 6.12
CA GLY A 24 26.21 -1.48 7.06
C GLY A 24 25.34 -1.95 8.22
N LYS A 25 25.12 -1.06 9.20
CA LYS A 25 24.43 -1.34 10.47
C LYS A 25 23.05 -2.03 10.33
N HIS A 26 22.33 -1.74 9.25
CA HIS A 26 20.96 -2.20 9.03
C HIS A 26 20.83 -3.16 7.84
N ASP A 27 21.95 -3.63 7.29
CA ASP A 27 21.97 -4.67 6.27
C ASP A 27 21.88 -6.04 6.96
N HIS A 28 20.78 -6.76 6.76
CA HIS A 28 20.47 -7.98 7.52
C HIS A 28 20.59 -9.27 6.71
N ALA A 29 20.50 -9.20 5.38
CA ALA A 29 20.65 -10.36 4.52
C ALA A 29 21.21 -9.98 3.14
N ASP A 30 22.12 -10.81 2.65
CA ASP A 30 22.70 -10.75 1.31
C ASP A 30 22.39 -12.05 0.56
N ILE A 31 21.90 -11.92 -0.67
CA ILE A 31 21.74 -13.01 -1.62
C ILE A 31 22.77 -12.79 -2.72
N ASN A 32 23.85 -13.57 -2.66
CA ASN A 32 24.96 -13.46 -3.60
C ASN A 32 24.71 -14.31 -4.83
N PHE A 33 24.90 -13.70 -6.00
CA PHE A 33 24.81 -14.35 -7.30
C PHE A 33 26.21 -14.55 -7.88
N GLU A 34 26.30 -15.44 -8.87
CA GLU A 34 27.51 -15.56 -9.67
C GLU A 34 27.81 -14.22 -10.38
N GLY A 35 29.10 -13.92 -10.60
CA GLY A 35 29.52 -12.65 -11.19
C GLY A 35 29.65 -11.48 -10.20
N GLY A 36 29.48 -11.72 -8.90
CA GLY A 36 29.72 -10.71 -7.85
C GLY A 36 28.55 -9.77 -7.58
N ILE A 37 27.39 -10.01 -8.22
CA ILE A 37 26.14 -9.28 -7.97
C ILE A 37 25.57 -9.76 -6.62
N CYS A 38 25.08 -8.82 -5.81
CA CYS A 38 24.44 -9.11 -4.53
C CYS A 38 23.11 -8.37 -4.40
N LEU A 39 22.05 -9.09 -4.04
CA LEU A 39 20.79 -8.49 -3.62
C LEU A 39 20.80 -8.38 -2.09
N ARG A 40 20.76 -7.15 -1.58
CA ARG A 40 20.90 -6.86 -0.15
C ARG A 40 19.60 -6.31 0.43
N LEU A 41 19.16 -6.91 1.53
CA LEU A 41 18.03 -6.45 2.34
C LEU A 41 18.54 -5.56 3.49
N ASN A 42 18.12 -4.30 3.47
CA ASN A 42 18.27 -3.39 4.58
C ASN A 42 16.92 -3.21 5.28
N ASP A 43 16.87 -3.24 6.61
CA ASP A 43 15.64 -2.93 7.35
C ASP A 43 15.93 -2.33 8.74
N VAL A 44 15.75 -1.01 8.87
CA VAL A 44 16.03 -0.28 10.12
C VAL A 44 15.21 -0.82 11.31
N ARG A 45 13.95 -1.22 11.08
CA ARG A 45 13.03 -1.63 12.14
C ARG A 45 12.94 -3.14 12.35
N ARG A 46 13.49 -3.93 11.41
CA ARG A 46 13.46 -5.41 11.43
C ARG A 46 12.03 -5.96 11.52
N PHE A 47 11.13 -5.37 10.75
CA PHE A 47 9.74 -5.83 10.59
C PHE A 47 9.53 -6.63 9.30
N GLY A 48 10.55 -6.69 8.44
CA GLY A 48 10.56 -7.56 7.27
C GLY A 48 10.72 -9.02 7.64
N ALA A 49 10.55 -9.89 6.64
CA ALA A 49 10.74 -11.32 6.75
C ALA A 49 11.41 -11.86 5.47
N LEU A 50 12.26 -12.87 5.64
CA LEU A 50 12.89 -13.62 4.56
C LEU A 50 12.67 -15.10 4.86
N LEU A 51 11.81 -15.76 4.08
CA LEU A 51 11.29 -17.09 4.36
C LEU A 51 11.54 -18.00 3.16
N TRP A 52 12.15 -19.16 3.41
CA TRP A 52 12.26 -20.21 2.40
C TRP A 52 11.01 -21.10 2.42
N LEU A 53 10.34 -21.20 1.28
CA LEU A 53 9.12 -21.97 1.09
C LEU A 53 9.41 -23.21 0.25
N ASN A 54 8.90 -24.35 0.70
CA ASN A 54 8.92 -25.60 -0.05
C ASN A 54 7.53 -25.86 -0.65
N GLY A 55 7.49 -26.40 -1.87
CA GLY A 55 6.23 -26.67 -2.57
C GLY A 55 5.59 -25.41 -3.16
N ASP A 56 4.26 -25.43 -3.30
CA ASP A 56 3.50 -24.33 -3.89
C ASP A 56 3.41 -23.15 -2.90
N PRO A 57 3.99 -21.97 -3.23
CA PRO A 57 3.96 -20.81 -2.34
C PRO A 57 2.54 -20.27 -2.11
N THR A 58 1.60 -20.51 -3.03
CA THR A 58 0.22 -20.01 -2.91
C THR A 58 -0.54 -20.64 -1.74
N LEU A 59 -0.11 -21.83 -1.29
CA LEU A 59 -0.67 -22.53 -0.14
C LEU A 59 -0.08 -22.07 1.21
N HIS A 60 0.94 -21.21 1.19
CA HIS A 60 1.56 -20.73 2.42
C HIS A 60 0.55 -19.87 3.24
N PRO A 61 0.47 -20.00 4.58
CA PRO A 61 -0.53 -19.28 5.38
C PRO A 61 -0.49 -17.74 5.26
N LEU A 62 0.66 -17.16 4.90
CA LEU A 62 0.80 -15.72 4.66
C LEU A 62 0.23 -15.26 3.30
N LEU A 63 0.00 -16.20 2.37
CA LEU A 63 -0.42 -15.94 0.98
C LEU A 63 -1.81 -16.51 0.66
N ALA A 64 -2.17 -17.65 1.25
CA ALA A 64 -3.38 -18.40 0.92
C ALA A 64 -4.69 -17.62 1.13
N ASP A 65 -4.73 -16.75 2.13
CA ASP A 65 -5.92 -15.97 2.51
C ASP A 65 -5.97 -14.56 1.91
N LEU A 66 -5.02 -14.22 1.02
CA LEU A 66 -4.94 -12.88 0.45
C LEU A 66 -6.13 -12.59 -0.49
N GLY A 67 -6.57 -11.33 -0.45
CA GLY A 67 -7.56 -10.80 -1.37
C GLY A 67 -6.99 -10.64 -2.79
N PRO A 68 -7.84 -10.22 -3.75
CA PRO A 68 -7.42 -10.04 -5.13
C PRO A 68 -6.35 -8.96 -5.28
N GLU A 69 -5.47 -9.14 -6.26
CA GLU A 69 -4.57 -8.10 -6.76
C GLU A 69 -5.36 -6.90 -7.26
N PRO A 70 -5.05 -5.66 -6.82
CA PRO A 70 -5.89 -4.50 -7.10
C PRO A 70 -5.90 -4.12 -8.58
N LEU A 71 -4.82 -4.40 -9.32
CA LEU A 71 -4.73 -4.14 -10.76
C LEU A 71 -5.37 -5.22 -11.63
N SER A 72 -5.78 -6.34 -11.03
CA SER A 72 -6.47 -7.40 -11.75
C SER A 72 -7.94 -7.08 -11.99
N ALA A 73 -8.57 -7.82 -12.89
CA ALA A 73 -10.03 -7.75 -13.11
C ALA A 73 -10.83 -8.23 -11.87
N ALA A 74 -10.23 -9.01 -10.97
CA ALA A 74 -10.90 -9.57 -9.80
C ALA A 74 -11.30 -8.50 -8.78
N LEU A 75 -10.56 -7.40 -8.66
CA LEU A 75 -10.98 -6.26 -7.82
C LEU A 75 -12.10 -5.46 -8.52
N SER A 76 -13.36 -5.72 -8.20
CA SER A 76 -14.47 -4.95 -8.75
C SER A 76 -15.29 -4.23 -7.67
N GLY A 77 -16.08 -3.23 -8.08
CA GLY A 77 -17.06 -2.61 -7.19
C GLY A 77 -18.07 -3.61 -6.65
N ASN A 78 -18.49 -4.58 -7.46
CA ASN A 78 -19.36 -5.69 -7.06
C ASN A 78 -18.69 -6.56 -5.98
N TYR A 79 -17.42 -6.92 -6.18
CA TYR A 79 -16.64 -7.67 -5.19
C TYR A 79 -16.56 -6.93 -3.84
N LEU A 80 -16.15 -5.65 -3.85
CA LEU A 80 -16.07 -4.84 -2.63
C LEU A 80 -17.44 -4.66 -1.96
N TYR A 81 -18.49 -4.46 -2.74
CA TYR A 81 -19.86 -4.35 -2.23
C TYR A 81 -20.29 -5.65 -1.54
N GLN A 82 -20.05 -6.81 -2.15
CA GLN A 82 -20.37 -8.11 -1.55
C GLN A 82 -19.58 -8.34 -0.26
N ARG A 83 -18.26 -8.11 -0.27
CA ARG A 83 -17.38 -8.30 0.91
C ARG A 83 -17.68 -7.35 2.06
N SER A 84 -18.25 -6.18 1.76
CA SER A 84 -18.61 -5.18 2.77
C SER A 84 -19.95 -5.45 3.46
N ARG A 85 -20.80 -6.35 2.94
CA ARG A 85 -22.13 -6.59 3.53
C ARG A 85 -21.99 -7.08 4.97
N GLY A 86 -22.80 -6.50 5.86
CA GLY A 86 -22.77 -6.75 7.31
C GLY A 86 -21.57 -6.14 8.06
N ARG A 87 -20.60 -5.53 7.37
CA ARG A 87 -19.42 -4.92 8.01
C ARG A 87 -19.76 -3.57 8.63
N ARG A 88 -19.54 -3.45 9.94
CA ARG A 88 -19.73 -2.20 10.70
C ARG A 88 -18.48 -1.34 10.80
N LEU A 89 -17.30 -1.91 10.54
CA LEU A 89 -16.06 -1.14 10.54
C LEU A 89 -16.07 -0.07 9.45
N ALA A 90 -15.26 0.97 9.66
CA ALA A 90 -15.05 2.04 8.69
C ALA A 90 -14.46 1.50 7.37
N VAL A 91 -14.77 2.16 6.25
CA VAL A 91 -14.34 1.73 4.91
C VAL A 91 -12.83 1.77 4.75
N LYS A 92 -12.14 2.74 5.38
CA LYS A 92 -10.68 2.82 5.27
C LYS A 92 -9.97 1.57 5.82
N PRO A 93 -10.18 1.16 7.10
CA PRO A 93 -9.58 -0.08 7.57
C PRO A 93 -10.07 -1.32 6.81
N PHE A 94 -11.29 -1.29 6.25
CA PHE A 94 -11.81 -2.39 5.44
C PHE A 94 -11.01 -2.61 4.14
N ILE A 95 -10.67 -1.55 3.41
CA ILE A 95 -9.86 -1.68 2.18
C ILE A 95 -8.36 -1.83 2.46
N MET A 96 -7.91 -1.62 3.70
CA MET A 96 -6.53 -1.86 4.12
C MET A 96 -6.29 -3.28 4.63
N ASP A 97 -7.35 -4.08 4.76
CA ASP A 97 -7.25 -5.49 5.11
C ASP A 97 -6.80 -6.30 3.88
N SER A 98 -5.62 -6.90 3.94
CA SER A 98 -5.07 -7.71 2.86
C SER A 98 -5.94 -8.92 2.49
N LYS A 99 -6.86 -9.37 3.36
CA LYS A 99 -7.88 -10.40 3.05
C LYS A 99 -9.07 -9.86 2.24
N VAL A 100 -9.19 -8.54 2.13
CA VAL A 100 -10.18 -7.84 1.29
C VAL A 100 -9.53 -7.42 -0.02
N VAL A 101 -8.36 -6.80 0.02
CA VAL A 101 -7.61 -6.42 -1.17
C VAL A 101 -6.15 -6.19 -0.79
N VAL A 102 -5.22 -6.73 -1.58
CA VAL A 102 -3.79 -6.57 -1.30
C VAL A 102 -3.26 -5.23 -1.83
N GLY A 103 -2.08 -4.81 -1.36
CA GLY A 103 -1.36 -3.64 -1.88
C GLY A 103 -1.93 -2.26 -1.47
N VAL A 104 -3.12 -2.19 -0.87
CA VAL A 104 -3.74 -0.91 -0.47
C VAL A 104 -3.28 -0.50 0.95
N GLY A 105 -2.11 0.14 1.01
CA GLY A 105 -1.55 0.70 2.24
C GLY A 105 -2.21 2.00 2.72
N ASN A 106 -1.75 2.55 3.85
CA ASN A 106 -2.35 3.72 4.50
C ASN A 106 -2.42 4.98 3.60
N ILE A 107 -1.41 5.17 2.75
CA ILE A 107 -1.32 6.27 1.79
C ILE A 107 -2.41 6.11 0.73
N TYR A 108 -2.33 5.02 -0.04
CA TYR A 108 -3.22 4.75 -1.15
C TYR A 108 -4.68 4.60 -0.72
N ALA A 109 -4.95 4.08 0.48
CA ALA A 109 -6.31 4.06 1.02
C ALA A 109 -6.88 5.48 1.19
N SER A 110 -6.09 6.42 1.71
CA SER A 110 -6.54 7.80 1.93
C SER A 110 -6.75 8.52 0.58
N GLU A 111 -5.81 8.37 -0.34
CA GLU A 111 -5.88 8.96 -1.69
C GLU A 111 -7.05 8.38 -2.51
N SER A 112 -7.26 7.07 -2.48
CA SER A 112 -8.35 6.40 -3.21
C SER A 112 -9.73 6.81 -2.68
N LEU A 113 -9.88 6.95 -1.36
CA LEU A 113 -11.13 7.40 -0.74
C LEU A 113 -11.41 8.87 -1.04
N PHE A 114 -10.38 9.71 -1.08
CA PHE A 114 -10.51 11.11 -1.51
C PHE A 114 -10.97 11.19 -2.97
N ARG A 115 -10.30 10.47 -3.87
CA ARG A 115 -10.66 10.42 -5.29
C ARG A 115 -12.07 9.85 -5.54
N ALA A 116 -12.50 8.88 -4.74
CA ALA A 116 -13.86 8.35 -4.80
C ALA A 116 -14.91 9.23 -4.11
N GLY A 117 -14.50 10.28 -3.39
CA GLY A 117 -15.39 11.15 -2.61
C GLY A 117 -16.08 10.41 -1.47
N ILE A 118 -15.39 9.49 -0.78
CA ILE A 118 -15.95 8.65 0.30
C ILE A 118 -15.33 9.03 1.64
N ASP A 119 -16.17 9.33 2.64
CA ASP A 119 -15.72 9.54 4.01
C ASP A 119 -15.02 8.27 4.54
N PRO A 120 -13.74 8.35 4.94
CA PRO A 120 -12.99 7.18 5.40
C PRO A 120 -13.58 6.52 6.65
N ALA A 121 -14.35 7.24 7.46
CA ALA A 121 -15.01 6.75 8.67
C ALA A 121 -16.37 6.11 8.39
N ARG A 122 -16.92 6.24 7.17
CA ARG A 122 -18.20 5.63 6.79
C ARG A 122 -18.13 4.11 6.97
N ALA A 123 -19.12 3.53 7.64
CA ALA A 123 -19.21 2.08 7.77
C ALA A 123 -19.25 1.41 6.40
N ALA A 124 -18.38 0.42 6.16
CA ALA A 124 -18.22 -0.25 4.87
C ALA A 124 -19.55 -0.83 4.36
N GLY A 125 -20.31 -1.48 5.24
CA GLY A 125 -21.63 -2.02 4.89
C GLY A 125 -22.69 -0.98 4.49
N ARG A 126 -22.44 0.32 4.70
CA ARG A 126 -23.37 1.42 4.36
C ARG A 126 -22.99 2.17 3.08
N ILE A 127 -21.98 1.69 2.34
CA ILE A 127 -21.60 2.24 1.04
C ILE A 127 -22.39 1.53 -0.06
N SER A 128 -22.92 2.31 -1.01
CA SER A 128 -23.69 1.79 -2.14
C SER A 128 -22.79 1.17 -3.21
N LEU A 129 -23.36 0.28 -4.02
CA LEU A 129 -22.63 -0.38 -5.11
C LEU A 129 -21.97 0.63 -6.06
N ALA A 130 -22.70 1.67 -6.47
CA ALA A 130 -22.17 2.71 -7.36
C ALA A 130 -20.94 3.43 -6.77
N ARG A 131 -20.91 3.64 -5.44
CA ARG A 131 -19.74 4.23 -4.76
C ARG A 131 -18.58 3.23 -4.70
N TYR A 132 -18.84 1.94 -4.53
CA TYR A 132 -17.80 0.92 -4.61
C TYR A 132 -17.23 0.73 -6.02
N GLN A 133 -18.03 0.91 -7.07
CA GLN A 133 -17.53 0.93 -8.45
C GLN A 133 -16.51 2.06 -8.65
N ARG A 134 -16.85 3.28 -8.19
CA ARG A 134 -15.92 4.42 -8.19
C ARG A 134 -14.68 4.15 -7.34
N LEU A 135 -14.84 3.53 -6.16
CA LEU A 135 -13.71 3.22 -5.28
C LEU A 135 -12.75 2.19 -5.90
N ALA A 136 -13.25 1.13 -6.51
CA ALA A 136 -12.42 0.12 -7.18
C ALA A 136 -11.61 0.75 -8.33
N GLN A 137 -12.23 1.63 -9.11
CA GLN A 137 -11.53 2.39 -10.15
C GLN A 137 -10.48 3.35 -9.57
N ALA A 138 -10.83 4.09 -8.51
CA ALA A 138 -9.92 5.02 -7.85
C ALA A 138 -8.68 4.29 -7.28
N ILE A 139 -8.87 3.12 -6.66
CA ILE A 139 -7.76 2.28 -6.15
C ILE A 139 -6.81 1.91 -7.28
N ARG A 140 -7.34 1.43 -8.41
CA ARG A 140 -6.51 1.07 -9.58
C ARG A 140 -5.72 2.25 -10.10
N GLN A 141 -6.38 3.39 -10.31
CA GLN A 141 -5.75 4.58 -10.87
C GLN A 141 -4.64 5.11 -9.95
N VAL A 142 -4.92 5.23 -8.64
CA VAL A 142 -3.94 5.68 -7.65
C VAL A 142 -2.71 4.76 -7.63
N LEU A 143 -2.91 3.43 -7.67
CA LEU A 143 -1.80 2.48 -7.68
C LEU A 143 -1.03 2.48 -9.00
N GLN A 144 -1.71 2.63 -10.14
CA GLN A 144 -1.07 2.75 -11.45
C GLN A 144 -0.21 4.02 -11.54
N GLU A 145 -0.73 5.16 -11.09
CA GLU A 145 0.02 6.41 -11.01
C GLU A 145 1.22 6.29 -10.06
N ALA A 146 1.04 5.62 -8.92
CA ALA A 146 2.12 5.35 -7.99
C ALA A 146 3.21 4.48 -8.62
N ILE A 147 2.86 3.39 -9.32
CA ILE A 147 3.82 2.54 -10.02
C ILE A 147 4.54 3.32 -11.13
N ALA A 148 3.81 4.09 -11.93
CA ALA A 148 4.38 4.91 -12.99
C ALA A 148 5.36 5.97 -12.46
N ALA A 149 5.13 6.48 -11.25
CA ALA A 149 6.01 7.44 -10.58
C ALA A 149 7.18 6.80 -9.79
N GLY A 150 7.36 5.48 -9.87
CA GLY A 150 8.40 4.76 -9.11
C GLY A 150 8.09 4.58 -7.62
N GLY A 151 6.81 4.67 -7.24
CA GLY A 151 6.31 4.52 -5.87
C GLY A 151 6.31 5.82 -5.05
N THR A 152 5.81 5.73 -3.81
CA THR A 152 5.77 6.86 -2.87
C THR A 152 6.97 6.82 -1.93
N THR A 153 7.90 7.76 -2.08
CA THR A 153 8.95 7.96 -1.08
C THR A 153 8.55 9.03 -0.11
N LEU A 154 8.02 8.62 1.04
CA LEU A 154 7.71 9.56 2.11
C LEU A 154 8.82 9.67 3.15
N ARG A 155 9.57 8.59 3.42
CA ARG A 155 10.65 8.62 4.42
C ARG A 155 11.88 7.78 4.07
N ASP A 156 11.73 6.55 3.55
CA ASP A 156 12.89 5.66 3.35
C ASP A 156 12.80 4.74 2.10
N PHE A 157 11.83 4.99 1.20
CA PHE A 157 11.71 4.19 -0.01
C PHE A 157 12.72 4.71 -1.05
N SER A 158 13.53 3.83 -1.60
CA SER A 158 14.35 4.16 -2.76
C SER A 158 14.13 3.09 -3.81
N ASP A 159 14.05 3.51 -5.07
CA ASP A 159 14.02 2.59 -6.22
C ASP A 159 15.28 1.71 -6.21
N GLN A 160 15.35 0.70 -7.08
CA GLN A 160 16.48 -0.21 -7.27
C GLN A 160 17.85 0.50 -7.42
N ASP A 161 17.84 1.77 -7.85
CA ASP A 161 19.01 2.64 -8.01
C ASP A 161 19.28 3.59 -6.82
N GLY A 162 18.55 3.45 -5.70
CA GLY A 162 18.71 4.32 -4.52
C GLY A 162 18.03 5.69 -4.64
N ARG A 163 17.19 5.91 -5.66
CA ARG A 163 16.51 7.20 -5.91
C ARG A 163 15.15 7.28 -5.21
N PRO A 164 14.78 8.42 -4.60
CA PRO A 164 13.46 8.57 -4.00
C PRO A 164 12.37 8.56 -5.10
N GLY A 165 11.44 7.61 -5.03
CA GLY A 165 10.20 7.59 -5.82
C GLY A 165 9.37 8.87 -5.66
N TYR A 166 8.92 9.42 -6.80
CA TYR A 166 8.44 10.80 -6.92
C TYR A 166 6.94 10.98 -6.60
N PHE A 167 6.20 9.92 -6.27
CA PHE A 167 4.75 10.01 -6.05
C PHE A 167 4.35 10.91 -4.85
N ALA A 168 5.26 11.19 -3.92
CA ALA A 168 5.00 12.10 -2.80
C ALA A 168 4.56 13.51 -3.28
N GLN A 169 5.00 13.94 -4.46
CA GLN A 169 4.65 15.24 -5.04
C GLN A 169 3.21 15.31 -5.57
N GLN A 170 2.50 14.18 -5.68
CA GLN A 170 1.15 14.10 -6.26
C GLN A 170 0.05 13.79 -5.22
N LEU A 171 0.40 13.67 -3.94
CA LEU A 171 -0.56 13.34 -2.88
C LEU A 171 -1.59 14.46 -2.69
N GLN A 172 -2.87 14.10 -2.69
CA GLN A 172 -3.97 15.05 -2.58
C GLN A 172 -4.38 15.30 -1.13
N VAL A 173 -4.27 14.28 -0.27
CA VAL A 173 -4.68 14.40 1.14
C VAL A 173 -3.63 13.86 2.12
N TYR A 174 -2.92 12.80 1.78
CA TYR A 174 -2.05 12.11 2.71
C TYR A 174 -0.89 12.99 3.18
N GLY A 175 -0.73 13.14 4.49
CA GLY A 175 0.33 13.98 5.06
C GLY A 175 0.04 15.48 5.04
N ARG A 176 -1.03 15.92 4.36
CA ARG A 176 -1.32 17.34 4.08
C ARG A 176 -2.28 17.97 5.09
N ALA A 177 -2.26 17.53 6.34
CA ALA A 177 -3.21 18.02 7.35
C ALA A 177 -3.05 19.53 7.58
N GLY A 178 -4.16 20.27 7.55
CA GLY A 178 -4.17 21.73 7.65
C GLY A 178 -3.95 22.46 6.33
N GLU A 179 -3.46 21.80 5.29
CA GLU A 179 -3.30 22.39 3.96
C GLU A 179 -4.65 22.49 3.23
N PRO A 180 -4.80 23.44 2.27
CA PRO A 180 -6.01 23.54 1.47
C PRO A 180 -6.17 22.32 0.53
N CYS A 181 -7.38 21.78 0.50
CA CYS A 181 -7.82 20.79 -0.47
C CYS A 181 -7.65 21.34 -1.89
N SER A 182 -7.01 20.58 -2.78
CA SER A 182 -6.80 20.95 -4.19
C SER A 182 -8.11 21.11 -4.98
N THR A 183 -9.22 20.52 -4.51
CA THR A 183 -10.52 20.59 -5.18
C THR A 183 -11.42 21.70 -4.65
N CYS A 184 -11.45 21.95 -3.34
CA CYS A 184 -12.42 22.86 -2.73
C CYS A 184 -11.83 23.91 -1.78
N GLY A 185 -10.50 23.96 -1.62
CA GLY A 185 -9.80 24.91 -0.76
C GLY A 185 -9.92 24.69 0.76
N GLN A 186 -10.88 23.87 1.22
CA GLN A 186 -11.05 23.58 2.65
C GLN A 186 -9.86 22.79 3.22
N ALA A 187 -9.52 23.06 4.48
CA ALA A 187 -8.40 22.41 5.13
C ALA A 187 -8.57 20.88 5.21
N ILE A 188 -7.52 20.14 4.85
CA ILE A 188 -7.48 18.69 5.00
C ILE A 188 -7.43 18.32 6.49
N VAL A 189 -8.27 17.37 6.87
CA VAL A 189 -8.42 16.92 8.25
C VAL A 189 -7.64 15.65 8.48
N LYS A 190 -6.97 15.57 9.64
CA LYS A 190 -6.35 14.35 10.15
C LYS A 190 -7.16 13.78 11.31
N ILE A 191 -7.49 12.50 11.23
CA ILE A 191 -8.06 11.71 12.33
C ILE A 191 -7.30 10.40 12.50
N GLN A 192 -7.64 9.64 13.53
CA GLN A 192 -7.11 8.31 13.78
C GLN A 192 -8.23 7.27 13.59
N LEU A 193 -8.03 6.32 12.66
CA LEU A 193 -8.93 5.20 12.43
C LEU A 193 -8.13 3.90 12.52
N GLY A 194 -8.54 2.99 13.41
CA GLY A 194 -7.85 1.70 13.60
C GLY A 194 -6.36 1.84 13.91
N GLN A 195 -5.99 2.81 14.76
CA GLN A 195 -4.60 3.15 15.09
C GLN A 195 -3.74 3.63 13.90
N ARG A 196 -4.37 4.06 12.79
CA ARG A 196 -3.69 4.62 11.63
C ARG A 196 -4.10 6.08 11.40
N SER A 197 -3.11 6.94 11.12
CA SER A 197 -3.35 8.32 10.71
C SER A 197 -4.12 8.34 9.38
N THR A 198 -5.20 9.11 9.34
CA THR A 198 -6.13 9.21 8.23
C THR A 198 -6.34 10.64 7.84
N TYR A 199 -6.16 10.93 6.55
CA TYR A 199 -6.23 12.26 5.98
C TYR A 199 -7.36 12.30 4.96
N PHE A 200 -8.21 13.32 5.02
CA PHE A 200 -9.38 13.43 4.16
C PHE A 200 -9.92 14.87 4.13
N CYS A 201 -10.70 15.21 3.10
CA CYS A 201 -11.40 16.48 3.00
C CYS A 201 -12.88 16.30 3.39
N ARG A 202 -13.33 16.97 4.46
CA ARG A 202 -14.73 16.88 4.94
C ARG A 202 -15.77 17.39 3.94
N GLN A 203 -15.37 18.26 3.01
CA GLN A 203 -16.27 18.81 2.01
C GLN A 203 -16.39 17.90 0.78
N CYS A 204 -15.26 17.36 0.31
CA CYS A 204 -15.26 16.51 -0.88
C CYS A 204 -15.71 15.06 -0.59
N GLN A 205 -15.67 14.62 0.67
CA GLN A 205 -15.93 13.24 1.07
C GLN A 205 -17.14 13.14 2.01
N HIS A 206 -18.14 12.35 1.60
CA HIS A 206 -19.43 12.14 2.29
C HIS A 206 -19.83 10.65 2.32
#